data_AF-A0A967GRT1-F1
#
_entry.id   AF-A0A967GRT1-F1
#
_cell.length_a   1.000
_cell.length_b   1.000
_cell.length_c   1.000
_cell.angle_alpha   90.00
_cell.angle_beta   90.00
_cell.angle_gamma   90.00
#
_symmetry.space_group_name_H-M   'P 1'
#
loop_
_entity.id
_entity.type
_entity.pdbx_description
1 polymer ?
#
loop_
_entity_poly.entity_id
_entity_poly.type
_entity_poly.pdbx_seq_one_letter_code
_entity_poly.pdbx_strand_id
1 'polypeptide(L)'
;MFDLATGGLKHFVLDNKNGGHQVMAGKAHYYVSGGTYSMENGARLSNENPRLTDRDTLVFEEGGSIHGRVARGEENTNTYAITPKDGPHHLFLKAANRVYTAGNDRIAAYDITGANGERTPAWSAEIEGKVHHMLAGDEKLFVVTEEPRIYCFGDPEPGQATSRKHVLPVTGTSPPAPSGDRSPDLLANLMIGEDFQDGYALALGIASEALVSELINRSNLHLVVLDRAPEKIEALRRRYDKAGLYGIRLAAQVGDIASASLPPYLASLIVCEDPVTAGFEP
;
A
#
# COMPACT_ATOMS: atom_id res chain seq x y z
N MET A 1 20.30 -8.10 3.25
CA MET A 1 19.97 -9.49 2.93
C MET A 1 20.07 -10.33 4.17
N PHE A 2 19.01 -11.08 4.44
CA PHE A 2 18.85 -11.79 5.69
C PHE A 2 19.14 -13.28 5.50
N ASP A 3 19.68 -13.89 6.53
CA ASP A 3 19.72 -15.34 6.67
C ASP A 3 18.29 -15.86 6.83
N LEU A 4 17.87 -16.81 5.98
CA LEU A 4 16.49 -17.31 6.01
C LEU A 4 16.17 -18.13 7.25
N ALA A 5 17.17 -18.72 7.92
CA ALA A 5 16.95 -19.56 9.10
C ALA A 5 16.92 -18.74 10.40
N THR A 6 17.77 -17.71 10.49
CA THR A 6 17.96 -16.92 11.72
C THR A 6 17.32 -15.53 11.64
N GLY A 7 16.96 -15.06 10.45
CA GLY A 7 16.51 -13.67 10.24
C GLY A 7 17.62 -12.63 10.44
N GLY A 8 18.88 -13.05 10.67
CA GLY A 8 20.01 -12.14 10.86
C GLY A 8 20.45 -11.49 9.57
N LEU A 9 20.80 -10.20 9.59
CA LEU A 9 21.31 -9.49 8.43
C LEU A 9 22.73 -10.00 8.09
N LYS A 10 22.91 -10.61 6.91
CA LYS A 10 24.24 -11.03 6.40
C LYS A 10 24.99 -9.86 5.79
N HIS A 11 24.41 -9.24 4.77
CA HIS A 11 25.00 -8.12 4.06
C HIS A 11 23.90 -7.31 3.39
N PHE A 12 24.00 -5.99 3.44
CA PHE A 12 23.18 -5.08 2.65
C PHE A 12 23.99 -3.81 2.44
N VAL A 13 24.35 -3.56 1.19
CA VAL A 13 25.06 -2.34 0.82
C VAL A 13 24.01 -1.33 0.39
N LEU A 14 23.82 -0.30 1.22
CA LEU A 14 23.07 0.89 0.82
C LEU A 14 23.99 1.77 -0.02
N ASP A 15 23.63 2.03 -1.28
CA ASP A 15 24.39 2.99 -2.10
C ASP A 15 24.01 4.41 -1.69
N ASN A 16 24.84 5.03 -0.84
CA ASN A 16 24.63 6.38 -0.34
C ASN A 16 24.68 7.47 -1.44
N LYS A 17 25.15 7.16 -2.66
CA LYS A 17 25.22 8.13 -3.76
C LYS A 17 23.91 8.19 -4.55
N ASN A 18 23.29 7.04 -4.80
CA ASN A 18 22.11 6.93 -5.65
C ASN A 18 20.80 6.74 -4.84
N GLY A 19 20.88 6.70 -3.51
CA GLY A 19 19.77 6.38 -2.63
C GLY A 19 19.43 4.88 -2.65
N GLY A 20 18.47 4.44 -1.84
CA GLY A 20 18.06 3.02 -1.72
C GLY A 20 16.65 2.73 -2.21
N HIS A 21 16.13 3.48 -3.18
CA HIS A 21 14.72 3.46 -3.55
C HIS A 21 14.32 2.27 -4.44
N GLN A 22 15.28 1.73 -5.21
CA GLN A 22 15.05 0.57 -6.07
C GLN A 22 15.87 -0.61 -5.54
N VAL A 23 15.20 -1.52 -4.83
CA VAL A 23 15.82 -2.72 -4.26
C VAL A 23 15.15 -3.97 -4.84
N MET A 24 15.95 -4.86 -5.40
CA MET A 24 15.48 -6.15 -5.91
C MET A 24 16.42 -7.26 -5.45
N ALA A 25 15.91 -8.46 -5.29
CA ALA A 25 16.72 -9.64 -4.96
C ALA A 25 16.37 -10.79 -5.90
N GLY A 26 17.40 -11.39 -6.48
CA GLY A 26 17.35 -12.64 -7.22
C GLY A 26 18.03 -13.75 -6.43
N LYS A 27 18.32 -14.87 -7.10
CA LYS A 27 18.94 -16.04 -6.46
C LYS A 27 20.41 -15.82 -6.08
N ALA A 28 21.19 -15.26 -6.99
CA ALA A 28 22.63 -15.07 -6.82
C ALA A 28 23.03 -13.60 -6.67
N HIS A 29 22.13 -12.67 -7.01
CA HIS A 29 22.41 -11.24 -7.01
C HIS A 29 21.28 -10.43 -6.37
N TYR A 30 21.62 -9.31 -5.77
CA TYR A 30 20.66 -8.26 -5.39
C TYR A 30 21.05 -6.94 -6.06
N TYR A 31 20.06 -6.08 -6.24
CA TYR A 31 20.18 -4.84 -6.98
C TYR A 31 19.76 -3.69 -6.06
N VAL A 32 20.59 -2.65 -6.00
CA VAL A 32 20.31 -1.43 -5.23
C VAL A 32 20.69 -0.23 -6.09
N SER A 33 19.69 0.52 -6.55
CA SER A 33 19.83 1.80 -7.26
C SER A 33 20.92 1.80 -8.34
N GLY A 34 20.81 0.88 -9.29
CA GLY A 34 21.76 0.73 -10.40
C GLY A 34 23.07 0.03 -10.06
N GLY A 35 23.21 -0.55 -8.86
CA GLY A 35 24.31 -1.45 -8.52
C GLY A 35 23.84 -2.89 -8.43
N THR A 36 24.60 -3.82 -9.02
CA THR A 36 24.42 -5.26 -8.84
C THR A 36 25.43 -5.78 -7.84
N TYR A 37 24.98 -6.61 -6.91
CA TYR A 37 25.78 -7.11 -5.81
C TYR A 37 25.57 -8.61 -5.64
N SER A 38 26.61 -9.33 -5.22
CA SER A 38 26.54 -10.77 -4.93
C SER A 38 25.72 -11.06 -3.68
N MET A 39 24.80 -12.03 -3.76
CA MET A 39 24.08 -12.59 -2.60
C MET A 39 24.94 -13.50 -1.73
N GLU A 40 26.14 -13.87 -2.19
CA GLU A 40 27.05 -14.71 -1.41
C GLU A 40 27.86 -13.88 -0.43
N ASN A 41 28.44 -12.77 -0.90
CA ASN A 41 29.45 -12.01 -0.15
C ASN A 41 29.20 -10.49 -0.13
N GLY A 42 28.14 -9.98 -0.76
CA GLY A 42 27.84 -8.55 -0.81
C GLY A 42 28.76 -7.72 -1.71
N ALA A 43 29.69 -8.34 -2.45
CA ALA A 43 30.58 -7.62 -3.36
C ALA A 43 29.79 -7.02 -4.53
N ARG A 44 30.12 -5.78 -4.91
CA ARG A 44 29.57 -5.14 -6.10
C ARG A 44 30.15 -5.81 -7.35
N LEU A 45 29.28 -6.20 -8.28
CA LEU A 45 29.63 -6.93 -9.49
C LEU A 45 29.54 -6.03 -10.74
N SER A 46 28.51 -5.20 -10.83
CA SER A 46 28.27 -4.35 -11.99
C SER A 46 27.40 -3.14 -11.65
N ASN A 47 27.15 -2.27 -12.63
CA ASN A 47 26.31 -1.07 -12.53
C ASN A 47 25.01 -1.20 -13.34
N GLU A 48 24.46 -2.41 -13.40
CA GLU A 48 23.20 -2.63 -14.10
C GLU A 48 22.01 -2.03 -13.33
N ASN A 49 21.09 -1.44 -14.08
CA ASN A 49 19.87 -0.83 -13.54
C ASN A 49 18.60 -1.48 -14.11
N PRO A 50 18.36 -2.77 -13.82
CA PRO A 50 17.15 -3.44 -14.29
C PRO A 50 15.91 -2.78 -13.68
N ARG A 51 14.82 -2.72 -14.45
CA ARG A 51 13.52 -2.23 -14.00
C ARG A 51 12.73 -3.30 -13.27
N LEU A 52 12.94 -4.57 -13.64
CA LEU A 52 12.37 -5.74 -12.99
C LEU A 52 13.41 -6.88 -12.97
N THR A 53 13.25 -7.80 -12.03
CA THR A 53 13.95 -9.08 -12.03
C THR A 53 12.93 -10.20 -11.86
N ASP A 54 13.11 -11.30 -12.60
CA ASP A 54 12.54 -12.59 -12.23
C ASP A 54 13.65 -13.53 -11.73
N ARG A 55 13.41 -14.85 -11.67
CA ARG A 55 14.39 -15.81 -11.13
C ARG A 55 15.71 -15.82 -11.91
N ASP A 56 15.64 -15.68 -13.23
CA ASP A 56 16.78 -15.92 -14.11
C ASP A 56 17.01 -14.77 -15.11
N THR A 57 16.08 -13.81 -15.20
CA THR A 57 16.09 -12.72 -16.17
C THR A 57 16.02 -11.36 -15.49
N LEU A 58 16.91 -10.47 -15.92
CA LEU A 58 16.86 -9.03 -15.68
C LEU A 58 16.15 -8.36 -16.83
N VAL A 59 15.20 -7.48 -16.52
CA VAL A 59 14.40 -6.79 -17.51
C VAL A 59 14.72 -5.30 -17.47
N PHE A 60 15.06 -4.74 -18.62
CA PHE A 60 15.48 -3.36 -18.80
C PHE A 60 14.49 -2.63 -19.70
N GLU A 61 14.40 -1.32 -19.49
CA GLU A 61 13.65 -0.37 -20.33
C GLU A 61 14.64 0.74 -20.71
N GLU A 62 15.03 0.79 -21.98
CA GLU A 62 16.04 1.73 -22.48
C GLU A 62 15.65 2.21 -23.87
N GLY A 63 15.67 3.53 -24.09
CA GLY A 63 15.38 4.14 -25.40
C GLY A 63 14.01 3.73 -25.98
N GLY A 64 13.02 3.47 -25.13
CA GLY A 64 11.69 3.01 -25.54
C GLY A 64 11.62 1.53 -25.93
N SER A 65 12.70 0.76 -25.80
CA SER A 65 12.73 -0.69 -26.00
C SER A 65 12.79 -1.43 -24.66
N ILE A 66 12.25 -2.64 -24.64
CA ILE A 66 12.23 -3.52 -23.47
C ILE A 66 13.02 -4.78 -23.80
N HIS A 67 14.04 -5.10 -23.02
CA HIS A 67 14.86 -6.28 -23.25
C HIS A 67 15.12 -7.07 -21.98
N GLY A 68 15.22 -8.38 -22.13
CA GLY A 68 15.53 -9.32 -21.07
C GLY A 68 16.94 -9.87 -21.24
N ARG A 69 17.70 -10.01 -20.16
CA ARG A 69 19.04 -10.59 -20.14
C ARG A 69 19.15 -11.61 -19.02
N VAL A 70 19.94 -12.66 -19.24
CA VAL A 70 20.18 -13.67 -18.20
C VAL A 70 20.97 -13.04 -17.05
N ALA A 71 20.55 -13.28 -15.81
CA ALA A 71 21.17 -12.72 -14.61
C ALA A 71 22.54 -13.35 -14.24
N ARG A 72 23.12 -14.23 -15.07
CA ARG A 72 24.40 -14.92 -14.82
C ARG A 72 25.52 -14.21 -15.57
N GLY A 73 26.34 -13.47 -14.83
CA GLY A 73 27.22 -12.43 -15.35
C GLY A 73 28.52 -12.86 -16.03
N GLU A 74 28.47 -13.57 -17.16
CA GLU A 74 29.65 -13.65 -18.05
C GLU A 74 29.33 -13.38 -19.53
N GLU A 75 28.08 -13.57 -19.98
CA GLU A 75 27.67 -13.24 -21.34
C GLU A 75 26.40 -12.37 -21.35
N ASN A 76 26.46 -11.25 -22.08
CA ASN A 76 25.33 -10.36 -22.34
C ASN A 76 24.37 -10.95 -23.38
N THR A 77 23.86 -12.15 -23.12
CA THR A 77 22.94 -12.80 -24.05
C THR A 77 21.52 -12.33 -23.75
N ASN A 78 20.97 -11.54 -24.66
CA ASN A 78 19.57 -11.12 -24.61
C ASN A 78 18.67 -12.35 -24.78
N THR A 79 17.74 -12.55 -23.85
CA THR A 79 16.68 -13.56 -23.99
C THR A 79 15.56 -13.09 -24.94
N TYR A 80 15.32 -11.79 -24.96
CA TYR A 80 14.39 -11.11 -25.86
C TYR A 80 14.73 -9.62 -25.92
N ALA A 81 14.34 -8.96 -27.00
CA ALA A 81 14.41 -7.51 -27.15
C ALA A 81 13.23 -7.03 -28.01
N ILE A 82 12.32 -6.28 -27.41
CA ILE A 82 11.14 -5.78 -28.11
C ILE A 82 11.16 -4.26 -28.18
N THR A 83 10.67 -3.73 -29.29
CA THR A 83 10.33 -2.31 -29.43
C THR A 83 8.81 -2.20 -29.49
N PRO A 84 8.14 -1.80 -28.39
CA PRO A 84 6.72 -1.52 -28.37
C PRO A 84 6.29 -0.63 -29.53
N LYS A 85 5.35 -1.13 -30.33
CA LYS A 85 4.71 -0.42 -31.43
C LYS A 85 3.24 -0.16 -31.07
N ASP A 86 2.71 0.98 -31.47
CA ASP A 86 1.30 1.37 -31.30
C ASP A 86 0.80 1.31 -29.84
N GLY A 87 1.69 1.37 -28.86
CA GLY A 87 1.38 1.21 -27.45
C GLY A 87 2.43 1.81 -26.52
N PRO A 88 2.15 1.86 -25.21
CA PRO A 88 3.08 2.37 -24.22
C PRO A 88 4.29 1.45 -24.03
N HIS A 89 5.41 2.03 -23.58
CA HIS A 89 6.66 1.30 -23.35
C HIS A 89 7.15 1.34 -21.89
N HIS A 90 6.54 2.15 -21.01
CA HIS A 90 6.98 2.23 -19.62
C HIS A 90 6.63 0.95 -18.87
N LEU A 91 7.64 0.23 -18.38
CA LEU A 91 7.50 -1.13 -17.87
C LEU A 91 7.13 -1.14 -16.37
N PHE A 92 6.07 -1.88 -16.02
CA PHE A 92 5.59 -2.03 -14.64
C PHE A 92 5.65 -3.46 -14.11
N LEU A 93 5.41 -4.45 -14.95
CA LEU A 93 5.26 -5.84 -14.53
C LEU A 93 5.67 -6.81 -15.62
N LYS A 94 6.23 -7.96 -15.22
CA LYS A 94 6.38 -9.14 -16.07
C LYS A 94 5.63 -10.30 -15.42
N ALA A 95 4.76 -10.96 -16.17
CA ALA A 95 4.10 -12.18 -15.75
C ALA A 95 4.25 -13.23 -16.84
N ALA A 96 4.92 -14.36 -16.52
CA ALA A 96 5.31 -15.37 -17.48
C ALA A 96 6.01 -14.77 -18.72
N ASN A 97 5.43 -14.96 -19.91
CA ASN A 97 5.95 -14.48 -21.19
C ASN A 97 5.31 -13.17 -21.65
N ARG A 98 4.74 -12.39 -20.72
CA ARG A 98 4.19 -11.07 -21.02
C ARG A 98 4.83 -10.01 -20.16
N VAL A 99 5.08 -8.86 -20.77
CA VAL A 99 5.40 -7.62 -20.07
C VAL A 99 4.23 -6.66 -20.17
N TYR A 100 3.95 -5.95 -19.08
CA TYR A 100 2.87 -5.00 -18.96
C TYR A 100 3.44 -3.60 -18.83
N THR A 101 2.94 -2.70 -19.67
CA THR A 101 3.39 -1.33 -19.79
C THR A 101 2.24 -0.35 -19.65
N ALA A 102 2.56 0.90 -19.30
CA ALA A 102 1.58 1.99 -19.28
C ALA A 102 2.15 3.30 -19.80
N GLY A 103 1.27 4.21 -20.18
CA GLY A 103 1.62 5.55 -20.64
C GLY A 103 0.53 6.12 -21.53
N ASN A 104 0.38 7.45 -21.51
CA ASN A 104 -0.64 8.17 -22.26
C ASN A 104 -2.06 7.57 -22.05
N ASP A 105 -2.48 7.45 -20.78
CA ASP A 105 -3.80 6.96 -20.38
C ASP A 105 -4.17 5.58 -20.93
N ARG A 106 -3.15 4.77 -21.23
CA ARG A 106 -3.30 3.44 -21.81
C ARG A 106 -2.34 2.46 -21.15
N ILE A 107 -2.79 1.22 -21.05
CA ILE A 107 -1.99 0.06 -20.64
C ILE A 107 -1.94 -0.96 -21.77
N ALA A 108 -0.85 -1.72 -21.83
CA ALA A 108 -0.65 -2.74 -22.84
C ALA A 108 0.08 -3.96 -22.28
N ALA A 109 -0.18 -5.11 -22.88
CA ALA A 109 0.59 -6.34 -22.66
C ALA A 109 1.27 -6.75 -23.97
N TYR A 110 2.57 -7.04 -23.89
CA TYR A 110 3.37 -7.52 -25.02
C TYR A 110 3.86 -8.93 -24.76
N ASP A 111 3.72 -9.82 -25.74
CA ASP A 111 4.33 -11.14 -25.73
C ASP A 111 5.82 -11.04 -26.08
N ILE A 112 6.67 -11.55 -25.19
CA ILE A 112 8.13 -11.52 -25.30
C ILE A 112 8.73 -12.86 -25.77
N THR A 113 7.91 -13.88 -26.04
CA THR A 113 8.37 -15.22 -26.41
C THR A 113 9.15 -15.18 -27.74
N GLY A 114 10.45 -15.51 -27.69
CA GLY A 114 11.33 -15.54 -28.85
C GLY A 114 11.42 -14.21 -29.62
N ALA A 115 11.11 -13.10 -28.95
CA ALA A 115 10.88 -11.83 -29.59
C ALA A 115 12.16 -11.01 -29.80
N ASN A 116 12.41 -10.61 -31.04
CA ASN A 116 13.41 -9.61 -31.40
C ASN A 116 12.78 -8.58 -32.37
N GLY A 117 12.84 -7.29 -32.05
CA GLY A 117 12.34 -6.18 -32.88
C GLY A 117 10.95 -5.63 -32.50
N GLU A 118 10.26 -4.99 -33.45
CA GLU A 118 8.97 -4.36 -33.22
C GLU A 118 7.90 -5.35 -32.75
N ARG A 119 7.08 -4.94 -31.77
CA ARG A 119 5.94 -5.73 -31.27
C ARG A 119 4.72 -4.87 -31.06
N THR A 120 3.59 -5.28 -31.61
CA THR A 120 2.28 -4.72 -31.28
C THR A 120 1.73 -5.36 -29.99
N PRO A 121 0.83 -4.67 -29.27
CA PRO A 121 0.24 -5.22 -28.05
C PRO A 121 -0.58 -6.48 -28.34
N ALA A 122 -0.41 -7.52 -27.54
CA ALA A 122 -1.33 -8.67 -27.53
C ALA A 122 -2.68 -8.29 -26.89
N TRP A 123 -2.68 -7.26 -26.05
CA TRP A 123 -3.85 -6.69 -25.40
C TRP A 123 -3.56 -5.25 -24.98
N SER A 124 -4.57 -4.38 -24.99
CA SER A 124 -4.48 -3.03 -24.46
C SER A 124 -5.83 -2.53 -23.95
N ALA A 125 -5.80 -1.60 -23.00
CA ALA A 125 -6.98 -0.92 -22.49
C ALA A 125 -6.69 0.54 -22.18
N GLU A 126 -7.68 1.41 -22.36
CA GLU A 126 -7.65 2.78 -21.87
C GLU A 126 -7.99 2.80 -20.38
N ILE A 127 -7.34 3.70 -19.65
CA ILE A 127 -7.57 3.94 -18.22
C ILE A 127 -7.61 5.44 -17.96
N GLU A 128 -8.19 5.84 -16.85
CA GLU A 128 -8.16 7.23 -16.40
C GLU A 128 -7.09 7.35 -15.32
N GLY A 129 -6.15 8.25 -15.53
CA GLY A 129 -5.10 8.54 -14.57
C GLY A 129 -3.77 7.85 -14.85
N LYS A 130 -2.74 8.29 -14.12
CA LYS A 130 -1.38 7.84 -14.28
C LYS A 130 -1.13 6.57 -13.48
N VAL A 131 -0.62 5.52 -14.12
CA VAL A 131 -0.29 4.26 -13.42
C VAL A 131 0.82 4.48 -12.42
N HIS A 132 0.58 4.09 -11.18
CA HIS A 132 1.55 4.04 -10.09
C HIS A 132 2.17 2.64 -9.96
N HIS A 133 1.34 1.58 -9.91
CA HIS A 133 1.81 0.19 -9.83
C HIS A 133 0.87 -0.79 -10.54
N MET A 134 1.40 -1.97 -10.90
CA MET A 134 0.64 -3.10 -11.42
C MET A 134 0.92 -4.36 -10.61
N LEU A 135 -0.09 -5.20 -10.44
CA LEU A 135 0.02 -6.50 -9.80
C LEU A 135 -0.71 -7.55 -10.64
N ALA A 136 -0.18 -8.78 -10.67
CA ALA A 136 -0.88 -9.93 -11.23
C ALA A 136 -1.19 -10.94 -10.13
N GLY A 137 -2.40 -11.48 -10.16
CA GLY A 137 -2.85 -12.51 -9.24
C GLY A 137 -4.27 -12.97 -9.60
N ASP A 138 -4.58 -14.24 -9.32
CA ASP A 138 -5.91 -14.81 -9.59
C ASP A 138 -6.39 -14.60 -11.05
N GLU A 139 -5.46 -14.82 -12.01
CA GLU A 139 -5.66 -14.62 -13.46
C GLU A 139 -6.09 -13.18 -13.84
N LYS A 140 -5.88 -12.22 -12.94
CA LYS A 140 -6.23 -10.81 -13.13
C LYS A 140 -5.00 -9.91 -13.09
N LEU A 141 -5.10 -8.78 -13.76
CA LEU A 141 -4.19 -7.65 -13.67
C LEU A 141 -4.88 -6.54 -12.87
N PHE A 142 -4.27 -6.18 -11.75
CA PHE A 142 -4.66 -5.02 -10.95
C PHE A 142 -3.76 -3.84 -11.31
N VAL A 143 -4.37 -2.67 -11.56
CA VAL A 143 -3.65 -1.44 -11.89
C VAL A 143 -4.06 -0.37 -10.89
N VAL A 144 -3.08 0.14 -10.15
CA VAL A 144 -3.24 1.24 -9.20
C VAL A 144 -2.76 2.52 -9.87
N THR A 145 -3.61 3.54 -9.88
CA THR A 145 -3.27 4.87 -10.41
C THR A 145 -2.90 5.84 -9.27
N GLU A 146 -2.22 6.95 -9.61
CA GLU A 146 -1.92 8.04 -8.68
C GLU A 146 -3.20 8.74 -8.22
N GLU A 147 -4.18 8.83 -9.12
CA GLU A 147 -5.56 9.16 -8.80
C GLU A 147 -6.17 7.93 -8.11
N PRO A 148 -6.87 8.05 -6.98
CA PRO A 148 -7.23 6.95 -6.07
C PRO A 148 -8.22 5.94 -6.69
N ARG A 149 -7.77 5.18 -7.69
CA ARG A 149 -8.52 4.20 -8.47
C ARG A 149 -7.71 2.91 -8.55
N ILE A 150 -8.44 1.80 -8.50
CA ILE A 150 -7.89 0.47 -8.70
C ILE A 150 -8.71 -0.17 -9.82
N TYR A 151 -8.05 -0.46 -10.93
CA TYR A 151 -8.63 -1.21 -12.03
C TYR A 151 -8.32 -2.69 -11.87
N CYS A 152 -9.26 -3.53 -12.31
CA CYS A 152 -9.10 -4.98 -12.35
C CYS A 152 -9.48 -5.48 -13.75
N PHE A 153 -8.50 -6.06 -14.44
CA PHE A 153 -8.68 -6.67 -15.75
C PHE A 153 -8.53 -8.18 -15.63
N GLY A 154 -9.39 -8.92 -16.28
CA GLY A 154 -9.34 -10.39 -16.34
C GLY A 154 -10.20 -10.87 -17.50
N ASP A 155 -10.22 -12.17 -17.72
CA ASP A 155 -11.12 -12.74 -18.72
C ASP A 155 -12.59 -12.42 -18.36
N PRO A 156 -13.42 -12.09 -19.36
CA PRO A 156 -14.81 -11.74 -19.10
C PRO A 156 -15.57 -12.96 -18.56
N GLU A 157 -16.28 -12.78 -17.45
CA GLU A 157 -17.21 -13.79 -16.96
C GLU A 157 -18.37 -13.97 -17.98
N PRO A 158 -18.86 -15.20 -18.20
CA PRO A 158 -20.01 -15.43 -19.06
C PRO A 158 -21.20 -14.56 -18.65
N GLY A 159 -21.67 -13.71 -19.57
CA GLY A 159 -22.79 -12.79 -19.33
C GLY A 159 -22.41 -11.45 -18.69
N GLN A 160 -21.12 -11.14 -18.53
CA GLN A 160 -20.63 -9.92 -17.89
C GLN A 160 -19.70 -9.13 -18.82
N ALA A 161 -20.31 -8.43 -19.79
CA ALA A 161 -19.59 -7.67 -20.81
C ALA A 161 -19.09 -6.29 -20.35
N THR A 162 -19.47 -5.84 -19.14
CA THR A 162 -19.21 -4.48 -18.66
C THR A 162 -18.46 -4.48 -17.33
N SER A 163 -17.56 -3.51 -17.16
CA SER A 163 -16.84 -3.29 -15.91
C SER A 163 -17.81 -3.05 -14.74
N ARG A 164 -17.61 -3.78 -13.64
CA ARG A 164 -18.34 -3.55 -12.38
C ARG A 164 -17.66 -2.41 -11.62
N LYS A 165 -18.41 -1.33 -11.36
CA LYS A 165 -17.94 -0.25 -10.48
C LYS A 165 -18.33 -0.57 -9.05
N HIS A 166 -17.33 -0.88 -8.21
CA HIS A 166 -17.52 -1.04 -6.77
C HIS A 166 -17.38 0.33 -6.11
N VAL A 167 -18.50 1.00 -5.87
CA VAL A 167 -18.54 2.25 -5.11
C VAL A 167 -18.75 1.90 -3.64
N LEU A 168 -17.90 2.41 -2.75
CA LEU A 168 -18.17 2.38 -1.32
C LEU A 168 -19.35 3.33 -1.05
N PRO A 169 -20.50 2.84 -0.55
CA PRO A 169 -21.63 3.70 -0.23
C PRO A 169 -21.28 4.51 1.03
N VAL A 170 -20.72 5.70 0.84
CA VAL A 170 -20.60 6.66 1.95
C VAL A 170 -21.99 7.24 2.22
N THR A 171 -22.68 6.66 3.20
CA THR A 171 -24.00 7.13 3.61
C THR A 171 -23.86 8.18 4.71
N GLY A 172 -23.56 9.40 4.27
CA GLY A 172 -23.54 10.61 5.11
C GLY A 172 -22.15 11.02 5.56
N THR A 173 -21.93 12.33 5.66
CA THR A 173 -20.71 12.97 6.19
C THR A 173 -20.92 13.46 7.63
N SER A 174 -22.00 13.04 8.27
CA SER A 174 -22.37 13.49 9.60
C SER A 174 -22.05 12.43 10.63
N PRO A 175 -21.45 12.80 11.77
CA PRO A 175 -21.19 11.86 12.84
C PRO A 175 -22.49 11.20 13.30
N PRO A 176 -22.46 9.89 13.59
CA PRO A 176 -23.65 9.21 14.08
C PRO A 176 -24.07 9.82 15.43
N ALA A 177 -25.38 9.89 15.67
CA ALA A 177 -25.90 10.29 16.98
C ALA A 177 -25.31 9.38 18.07
N PRO A 178 -24.99 9.87 19.27
CA PRO A 178 -24.43 9.04 20.34
C PRO A 178 -25.39 7.90 20.70
N SER A 179 -24.86 6.69 20.93
CA SER A 179 -25.62 5.59 21.52
C SER A 179 -25.22 5.39 22.99
N GLY A 180 -26.15 5.64 23.90
CA GLY A 180 -26.01 5.39 25.34
C GLY A 180 -26.63 6.49 26.21
N ASP A 181 -27.07 6.11 27.41
CA ASP A 181 -27.69 7.01 28.40
C ASP A 181 -26.68 7.82 29.22
N ARG A 182 -25.37 7.75 28.92
CA ARG A 182 -24.36 8.57 29.63
C ARG A 182 -24.44 10.02 29.15
N SER A 183 -24.69 10.92 30.10
CA SER A 183 -25.02 12.32 29.86
C SER A 183 -23.96 13.05 29.00
N PRO A 184 -24.38 13.92 28.06
CA PRO A 184 -23.50 14.87 27.35
C PRO A 184 -22.70 15.81 28.27
N ASP A 185 -22.94 15.81 29.59
CA ASP A 185 -22.25 16.64 30.58
C ASP A 185 -20.78 16.27 30.85
N LEU A 186 -20.30 15.08 30.44
CA LEU A 186 -18.89 14.72 30.63
C LEU A 186 -17.96 15.72 29.94
N LEU A 187 -18.38 16.28 28.80
CA LEU A 187 -17.58 17.22 28.02
C LEU A 187 -17.76 18.68 28.42
N ALA A 188 -18.91 19.03 29.01
CA ALA A 188 -19.06 20.32 29.69
C ALA A 188 -18.06 20.45 30.85
N ASN A 189 -17.75 19.32 31.51
CA ASN A 189 -16.77 19.27 32.60
C ASN A 189 -15.32 19.04 32.15
N LEU A 190 -15.09 18.41 30.98
CA LEU A 190 -13.74 18.21 30.45
C LEU A 190 -13.06 19.51 30.01
N MET A 191 -13.80 20.64 29.92
CA MET A 191 -13.30 21.92 29.41
C MET A 191 -12.29 21.69 28.28
N ILE A 192 -12.74 21.06 27.19
CA ILE A 192 -11.94 21.05 25.96
C ILE A 192 -11.82 22.51 25.57
N GLY A 193 -10.79 23.17 26.09
CA GLY A 193 -10.52 24.56 25.87
C GLY A 193 -10.32 24.81 24.39
N GLU A 194 -10.24 26.08 24.01
CA GLU A 194 -9.86 26.47 22.66
C GLU A 194 -8.53 25.81 22.21
N ASP A 195 -7.68 25.44 23.18
CA ASP A 195 -6.37 24.81 22.97
C ASP A 195 -6.42 23.36 22.42
N PHE A 196 -7.55 22.66 22.49
CA PHE A 196 -7.67 21.23 22.12
C PHE A 196 -8.68 20.98 20.99
N GLN A 197 -8.74 21.90 20.03
CA GLN A 197 -9.65 21.79 18.87
C GLN A 197 -9.07 20.98 17.71
N ASP A 198 -7.75 20.95 17.56
CA ASP A 198 -7.05 20.31 16.43
C ASP A 198 -5.96 19.33 16.90
N GLY A 199 -5.50 18.47 16.00
CA GLY A 199 -4.47 17.46 16.25
C GLY A 199 -5.04 16.07 16.52
N TYR A 200 -4.37 15.28 17.36
CA TYR A 200 -4.76 13.91 17.67
C TYR A 200 -5.27 13.78 19.09
N ALA A 201 -6.30 12.95 19.29
CA ALA A 201 -6.76 12.54 20.60
C ALA A 201 -6.73 11.02 20.74
N LEU A 202 -6.29 10.54 21.90
CA LEU A 202 -6.28 9.12 22.24
C LEU A 202 -7.43 8.83 23.20
N ALA A 203 -8.37 7.98 22.79
CA ALA A 203 -9.47 7.51 23.63
C ALA A 203 -9.21 6.06 24.07
N LEU A 204 -9.10 5.86 25.38
CA LEU A 204 -8.74 4.60 26.01
C LEU A 204 -9.95 3.98 26.72
N GLY A 205 -10.15 2.68 26.50
CA GLY A 205 -11.14 1.89 27.23
C GLY A 205 -12.56 2.43 27.07
N ILE A 206 -13.17 2.24 25.91
CA ILE A 206 -14.51 2.76 25.59
C ILE A 206 -15.60 2.03 26.39
N ALA A 207 -16.19 2.74 27.34
CA ALA A 207 -17.38 2.26 28.06
C ALA A 207 -18.66 2.56 27.26
N SER A 208 -18.70 3.70 26.57
CA SER A 208 -19.81 4.12 25.71
C SER A 208 -19.29 4.81 24.44
N GLU A 209 -20.10 4.84 23.38
CA GLU A 209 -19.73 5.60 22.17
C GLU A 209 -19.99 7.11 22.29
N ALA A 210 -20.50 7.57 23.45
CA ALA A 210 -20.91 8.95 23.67
C ALA A 210 -19.73 9.93 23.64
N LEU A 211 -18.63 9.64 24.34
CA LEU A 211 -17.44 10.49 24.35
C LEU A 211 -16.81 10.59 22.96
N VAL A 212 -16.68 9.46 22.28
CA VAL A 212 -16.12 9.38 20.93
C VAL A 212 -16.97 10.19 19.95
N SER A 213 -18.30 10.05 20.02
CA SER A 213 -19.24 10.81 19.19
C SER A 213 -19.10 12.31 19.44
N GLU A 214 -19.03 12.71 20.69
CA GLU A 214 -19.03 14.12 21.05
C GLU A 214 -17.69 14.81 20.73
N LEU A 215 -16.56 14.13 20.94
CA LEU A 215 -15.25 14.60 20.50
C LEU A 215 -15.19 14.80 18.98
N ILE A 216 -15.75 13.85 18.21
CA ILE A 216 -15.83 13.96 16.75
C ILE A 216 -16.73 15.14 16.32
N ASN A 217 -17.84 15.38 17.04
CA ASN A 217 -18.80 16.43 16.71
C ASN A 217 -18.35 17.84 17.12
N ARG A 218 -17.61 17.98 18.22
CA ARG A 218 -17.29 19.29 18.82
C ARG A 218 -15.86 19.78 18.59
N SER A 219 -15.03 18.98 17.94
CA SER A 219 -13.64 19.34 17.62
C SER A 219 -13.26 18.89 16.21
N ASN A 220 -12.09 19.29 15.76
CA ASN A 220 -11.44 18.78 14.55
C ASN A 220 -10.41 17.68 14.85
N LEU A 221 -10.36 17.17 16.09
CA LEU A 221 -9.41 16.13 16.48
C LEU A 221 -9.55 14.86 15.61
N HIS A 222 -8.40 14.26 15.30
CA HIS A 222 -8.29 12.90 14.79
C HIS A 222 -8.23 11.93 15.97
N LEU A 223 -9.25 11.09 16.12
CA LEU A 223 -9.34 10.18 17.25
C LEU A 223 -8.66 8.85 16.93
N VAL A 224 -7.81 8.41 17.86
CA VAL A 224 -7.29 7.04 17.95
C VAL A 224 -7.95 6.39 19.15
N VAL A 225 -8.75 5.35 18.92
CA VAL A 225 -9.46 4.59 19.95
C VAL A 225 -8.73 3.28 20.20
N LEU A 226 -8.45 2.98 21.47
CA LEU A 226 -7.82 1.75 21.91
C LEU A 226 -8.66 1.08 23.00
N ASP A 227 -9.06 -0.17 22.77
CA ASP A 227 -9.80 -0.97 23.75
C ASP A 227 -9.47 -2.46 23.60
N ARG A 228 -9.47 -3.21 24.70
CA ARG A 228 -9.21 -4.66 24.72
C ARG A 228 -10.34 -5.49 24.08
N ALA A 229 -11.57 -4.97 24.00
CA ALA A 229 -12.76 -5.67 23.53
C ALA A 229 -12.91 -5.60 21.99
N PRO A 230 -12.62 -6.69 21.24
CA PRO A 230 -12.65 -6.67 19.78
C PRO A 230 -14.03 -6.38 19.20
N GLU A 231 -15.10 -6.84 19.86
CA GLU A 231 -16.48 -6.61 19.45
C GLU A 231 -16.87 -5.12 19.50
N LYS A 232 -16.40 -4.38 20.50
CA LYS A 232 -16.66 -2.94 20.62
C LYS A 232 -15.93 -2.17 19.52
N ILE A 233 -14.67 -2.53 19.28
CA ILE A 233 -13.86 -1.91 18.22
C ILE A 233 -14.49 -2.17 16.84
N GLU A 234 -14.91 -3.40 16.55
CA GLU A 234 -15.53 -3.73 15.27
C GLU A 234 -16.87 -3.00 15.06
N ALA A 235 -17.70 -2.90 16.10
CA ALA A 235 -18.94 -2.12 16.05
C ALA A 235 -18.67 -0.63 15.74
N LEU A 236 -17.69 -0.05 16.43
CA LEU A 236 -17.28 1.35 16.22
C LEU A 236 -16.74 1.56 14.80
N ARG A 237 -15.88 0.68 14.31
CA ARG A 237 -15.35 0.71 12.94
C ARG A 237 -16.47 0.77 11.91
N ARG A 238 -17.40 -0.20 11.95
CA ARG A 238 -18.52 -0.28 11.00
C ARG A 238 -19.41 0.96 11.03
N ARG A 239 -19.67 1.48 12.23
CA ARG A 239 -20.53 2.64 12.40
C ARG A 239 -19.93 3.91 11.80
N TYR A 240 -18.66 4.18 12.09
CA TYR A 240 -17.97 5.37 11.59
C TYR A 240 -17.51 5.22 10.15
N ASP A 241 -17.30 4.00 9.65
CA ASP A 241 -17.06 3.72 8.23
C ASP A 241 -18.30 4.05 7.40
N LYS A 242 -19.49 3.63 7.87
CA LYS A 242 -20.77 3.97 7.25
C LYS A 242 -21.04 5.49 7.19
N ALA A 243 -20.52 6.23 8.16
CA ALA A 243 -20.56 7.70 8.23
C ALA A 243 -19.39 8.39 7.51
N GLY A 244 -18.52 7.64 6.82
CA GLY A 244 -17.37 8.19 6.08
C GLY A 244 -16.29 8.85 6.96
N LEU A 245 -16.27 8.56 8.26
CA LEU A 245 -15.35 9.17 9.23
C LEU A 245 -14.24 8.22 9.65
N TYR A 246 -14.42 6.92 9.50
CA TYR A 246 -13.38 5.92 9.79
C TYR A 246 -12.22 6.03 8.79
N GLY A 247 -10.99 5.99 9.29
CA GLY A 247 -9.77 6.18 8.49
C GLY A 247 -9.46 7.64 8.11
N ILE A 248 -10.38 8.57 8.39
CA ILE A 248 -10.20 10.01 8.12
C ILE A 248 -10.14 10.80 9.42
N ARG A 249 -11.18 10.69 10.25
CA ARG A 249 -11.33 11.38 11.55
C ARG A 249 -11.23 10.44 12.74
N LEU A 250 -11.42 9.14 12.53
CA LEU A 250 -11.39 8.13 13.59
C LEU A 250 -10.64 6.86 13.13
N ALA A 251 -9.73 6.37 13.94
CA ALA A 251 -9.13 5.05 13.84
C ALA A 251 -9.35 4.29 15.14
N ALA A 252 -9.69 3.01 15.07
CA ALA A 252 -9.97 2.19 16.24
C ALA A 252 -9.16 0.90 16.19
N GLN A 253 -8.51 0.55 17.29
CA GLN A 253 -7.60 -0.59 17.40
C GLN A 253 -7.94 -1.43 18.62
N VAL A 254 -7.88 -2.75 18.43
CA VAL A 254 -7.93 -3.69 19.56
C VAL A 254 -6.55 -3.73 20.17
N GLY A 255 -6.45 -3.46 21.46
CA GLY A 255 -5.16 -3.49 22.13
C GLY A 255 -5.22 -2.99 23.56
N ASP A 256 -4.04 -3.00 24.17
CA ASP A 256 -3.83 -2.70 25.58
C ASP A 256 -2.79 -1.59 25.67
N ILE A 257 -3.09 -0.51 26.40
CA ILE A 257 -2.20 0.64 26.52
C ILE A 257 -0.82 0.28 27.09
N ALA A 258 -0.73 -0.76 27.92
CA ALA A 258 0.55 -1.23 28.47
C ALA A 258 1.47 -1.87 27.42
N SER A 259 0.89 -2.36 26.32
CA SER A 259 1.62 -3.01 25.21
C SER A 259 1.59 -2.21 23.91
N ALA A 260 0.72 -1.21 23.82
CA ALA A 260 0.57 -0.37 22.64
C ALA A 260 1.85 0.46 22.45
N SER A 261 2.62 0.13 21.43
CA SER A 261 3.83 0.87 21.04
C SER A 261 3.46 2.17 20.32
N LEU A 262 2.78 3.08 21.03
CA LEU A 262 2.34 4.36 20.47
C LEU A 262 3.53 5.32 20.33
N PRO A 263 3.59 6.11 19.24
CA PRO A 263 4.63 7.11 19.07
C PRO A 263 4.66 8.11 20.24
N PRO A 264 5.86 8.57 20.66
CA PRO A 264 5.97 9.63 21.66
C PRO A 264 5.29 10.91 21.15
N TYR A 265 4.65 11.65 22.05
CA TYR A 265 3.94 12.91 21.76
C TYR A 265 2.84 12.81 20.70
N LEU A 266 2.23 11.62 20.54
CA LEU A 266 1.17 11.40 19.56
C LEU A 266 -0.04 12.31 19.79
N ALA A 267 -0.52 12.46 21.02
CA ALA A 267 -1.84 13.02 21.31
C ALA A 267 -1.78 14.36 22.04
N SER A 268 -2.58 15.32 21.55
CA SER A 268 -2.87 16.59 22.23
C SER A 268 -3.80 16.37 23.43
N LEU A 269 -4.67 15.37 23.36
CA LEU A 269 -5.64 15.02 24.39
C LEU A 269 -5.68 13.51 24.60
N ILE A 270 -5.66 13.06 25.85
CA ILE A 270 -5.87 11.66 26.22
C ILE A 270 -7.09 11.59 27.12
N VAL A 271 -8.05 10.75 26.75
CA VAL A 271 -9.26 10.49 27.54
C VAL A 271 -9.36 9.00 27.83
N CYS A 272 -9.82 8.65 29.04
CA CYS A 272 -10.01 7.27 29.47
C CYS A 272 -11.39 7.13 30.11
N GLU A 273 -12.26 6.29 29.54
CA GLU A 273 -13.60 6.04 30.12
C GLU A 273 -13.61 4.86 31.09
N ASP A 274 -12.84 3.81 30.77
CA ASP A 274 -12.75 2.59 31.55
C ASP A 274 -11.28 2.17 31.65
N PRO A 275 -10.62 2.44 32.80
CA PRO A 275 -9.22 2.09 33.00
C PRO A 275 -8.94 0.58 32.85
N VAL A 276 -9.91 -0.28 33.20
CA VAL A 276 -9.74 -1.74 33.15
C VAL A 276 -9.73 -2.23 31.71
N THR A 277 -10.64 -1.75 30.86
CA THR A 277 -10.63 -2.12 29.44
C THR A 277 -9.55 -1.39 28.64
N ALA A 278 -9.06 -0.26 29.14
CA ALA A 278 -7.92 0.46 28.59
C ALA A 278 -6.58 -0.25 28.80
N GLY A 279 -6.43 -0.98 29.90
CA GLY A 279 -5.18 -1.70 30.20
C GLY A 279 -4.55 -1.42 31.56
N PHE A 280 -5.12 -0.52 32.36
CA PHE A 280 -4.58 -0.17 33.66
C PHE A 280 -4.88 -1.28 34.68
N GLU A 281 -3.86 -1.66 35.44
CA GLU A 281 -4.05 -2.48 36.64
C GLU A 281 -4.66 -1.61 37.76
N PRO A 282 -5.57 -2.18 38.59
CA PRO A 282 -6.20 -1.46 39.69
C PRO A 282 -5.24 -1.02 40.80
#